data_AF-A0A6D1AFK0-F1
#
_entry.id   AF-A0A6D1AFK0-F1
#
_cell.length_a   1.000
_cell.length_b   1.000
_cell.length_c   1.000
_cell.angle_alpha   90.00
_cell.angle_beta   90.00
_cell.angle_gamma   90.00
#
_symmetry.space_group_name_H-M   'P 1'
#
loop_
_entity.id
_entity.type
_entity.pdbx_description
1 polymer ?
#
loop_
_entity_poly.entity_id
_entity_poly.type
_entity_poly.pdbx_seq_one_letter_code
_entity_poly.pdbx_strand_id
1 'polypeptide(L)' 'MGNMPKDFLWGGALAAHQFEGGWNQGGKGPSVVDVMTAGAHGVPR' A
#
# COMPACT_ATOMS: atom_id res chain seq x y z
N MET A 1 -3.12 -31.96 5.85
CA MET A 1 -3.88 -30.81 5.30
C MET A 1 -4.30 -29.96 6.48
N GLY A 2 -3.79 -28.72 6.58
CA GLY A 2 -4.01 -27.87 7.76
C GLY A 2 -5.37 -27.19 7.71
N ASN A 3 -6.24 -27.49 8.68
CA ASN A 3 -7.49 -26.75 8.88
C ASN A 3 -7.20 -25.46 9.64
N MET A 4 -7.73 -24.34 9.16
CA MET A 4 -7.65 -23.06 9.85
C MET A 4 -8.64 -23.00 11.03
N PRO A 5 -8.36 -22.21 12.08
CA PRO A 5 -9.31 -21.98 13.17
C PRO A 5 -10.66 -21.46 12.67
N LYS A 6 -11.75 -21.80 13.37
CA LYS A 6 -13.12 -21.37 13.01
C LYS A 6 -13.27 -19.85 12.93
N ASP A 7 -12.53 -19.13 13.77
CA ASP A 7 -12.60 -17.68 13.90
C ASP A 7 -11.47 -16.97 13.14
N PHE A 8 -10.85 -17.66 12.19
CA PHE A 8 -9.82 -17.05 11.36
C PHE A 8 -10.43 -15.98 10.46
N LEU A 9 -9.90 -14.75 10.54
CA LEU A 9 -10.33 -13.63 9.71
C LEU A 9 -9.53 -13.60 8.40
N TRP A 10 -10.17 -14.03 7.31
CA TRP A 10 -9.65 -13.84 5.96
C TRP A 10 -10.19 -12.53 5.37
N GLY A 11 -9.29 -11.73 4.82
CA GLY A 11 -9.65 -10.49 4.13
C GLY A 11 -8.50 -9.97 3.28
N GLY A 12 -8.79 -8.95 2.47
CA GLY A 12 -7.79 -8.18 1.73
C GLY A 12 -7.47 -6.86 2.42
N ALA A 13 -6.30 -6.29 2.12
CA ALA A 13 -5.90 -4.96 2.56
C ALA A 13 -5.41 -4.13 1.37
N LEU A 14 -5.73 -2.83 1.38
CA LEU A 14 -5.29 -1.85 0.41
C LEU A 14 -4.71 -0.65 1.15
N ALA A 15 -3.67 -0.02 0.61
CA ALA A 15 -3.14 1.23 1.15
C ALA A 15 -3.55 2.42 0.26
N ALA A 16 -3.89 3.55 0.89
CA ALA A 16 -4.40 4.76 0.23
C ALA A 16 -3.52 5.20 -0.95
N HIS A 17 -2.20 5.26 -0.76
CA HIS A 17 -1.26 5.69 -1.80
C HIS A 17 -1.17 4.74 -3.00
N GLN A 18 -1.62 3.49 -2.86
CA GLN A 18 -1.61 2.51 -3.95
C GLN A 18 -2.85 2.63 -4.84
N PHE A 19 -3.93 3.23 -4.35
CA PHE A 19 -5.24 3.15 -5.02
C PHE A 19 -5.98 4.48 -5.16
N GLU A 20 -5.89 5.42 -4.22
CA GLU A 20 -6.74 6.62 -4.21
C GLU A 20 -6.43 7.60 -5.35
N GLY A 21 -5.16 7.71 -5.74
CA GLY A 21 -4.72 8.76 -6.66
C GLY A 21 -4.93 10.17 -6.07
N GLY A 22 -5.03 11.18 -6.94
CA GLY A 22 -5.35 12.55 -6.54
C GLY A 22 -4.41 13.11 -5.45
N TRP A 23 -3.12 12.77 -5.49
CA TRP A 23 -2.16 13.06 -4.41
C TRP A 23 -2.07 14.57 -4.06
N ASN A 24 -2.38 15.44 -5.01
CA ASN A 24 -2.36 16.90 -4.88
C ASN A 24 -3.75 17.57 -4.99
N GLN A 25 -4.84 16.82 -4.88
CA GLN A 25 -6.21 17.34 -5.02
C GLN A 25 -6.92 17.44 -3.66
N GLY A 26 -7.97 18.25 -3.58
CA GLY A 26 -8.84 18.31 -2.40
C GLY A 26 -8.17 18.80 -1.11
N GLY A 27 -7.08 19.58 -1.23
CA GLY A 27 -6.30 20.04 -0.08
C GLY A 27 -5.32 19.03 0.50
N LYS A 28 -5.10 17.88 -0.17
CA LYS A 28 -4.07 16.91 0.21
C LYS A 28 -2.66 17.52 0.05
N GLY A 29 -1.85 17.37 1.10
CA GLY A 29 -0.43 17.71 1.08
C GLY A 29 0.44 16.51 0.66
N PRO A 30 1.70 16.75 0.24
CA PRO A 30 2.62 15.67 -0.11
C PRO A 30 2.87 14.73 1.06
N SER A 31 2.95 13.44 0.77
CA SER A 31 3.34 12.38 1.69
C SER A 31 4.74 11.85 1.34
N VAL A 32 5.34 11.08 2.26
CA VAL A 32 6.70 10.52 2.05
C VAL A 32 6.77 9.64 0.79
N VAL A 33 5.67 8.96 0.44
CA VAL A 33 5.58 8.10 -0.75
C VAL A 33 5.54 8.88 -2.06
N ASP A 34 5.19 10.18 -2.03
CA ASP A 34 5.19 11.04 -3.23
C ASP A 34 6.59 11.53 -3.61
N VAL A 35 7.56 11.45 -2.68
CA VAL A 35 8.92 11.99 -2.86
C VAL A 35 10.02 10.93 -2.79
N MET A 36 9.70 9.70 -2.37
CA MET A 36 10.68 8.62 -2.33
C MET A 36 10.99 8.09 -3.73
N THR A 37 12.26 7.78 -4.00
CA THR A 37 12.65 7.06 -5.21
C THR A 37 12.01 5.67 -5.20
N ALA A 38 11.33 5.32 -6.29
CA ALA A 38 10.75 3.99 -6.43
C ALA A 38 11.84 2.92 -6.39
N GLY A 39 11.69 1.96 -5.47
CA GLY A 39 12.55 0.78 -5.40
C GLY A 39 11.93 -0.37 -6.18
N ALA A 40 12.75 -1.07 -6.97
CA ALA A 40 12.37 -2.34 -7.60
C ALA A 40 13.23 -3.48 -7.06
N HIS A 41 12.66 -4.67 -6.95
CA HIS A 41 13.40 -5.86 -6.53
C HIS A 41 14.51 -6.16 -7.55
N GLY A 42 15.76 -6.23 -7.10
CA GLY A 42 16.93 -6.47 -7.94
C GLY A 42 17.56 -5.22 -8.57
N VAL A 43 17.04 -4.02 -8.31
CA VAL A 43 17.63 -2.76 -8.78
C VAL A 43 18.35 -2.05 -7.62
N PRO A 44 19.69 -1.90 -7.69
CA PRO A 44 20.44 -1.10 -6.72
C PRO A 44 19.96 0.35 -6.69
N ARG A 45 20.09 1.01 -5.53
CA ARG A 45 19.57 2.36 -5.27
C ARG A 45 20.68 3.39 -5.28
#